data_AF-A0A2P4YK73-F1
#
_entry.id   AF-A0A2P4YK73-F1
#
_cell.length_a   1.000
_cell.length_b   1.000
_cell.length_c   1.000
_cell.angle_alpha   90.00
_cell.angle_beta   90.00
_cell.angle_gamma   90.00
#
_symmetry.space_group_name_H-M   'P 1'
#
loop_
_entity.id
_entity.type
_entity.pdbx_description
1 polymer ?
#
loop_
_entity_poly.entity_id
_entity_poly.type
_entity_poly.pdbx_seq_one_letter_code
_entity_poly.pdbx_strand_id
1 'polypeptide(L)'
;MTASMDHPHIVTFIGVAWDSLSDLCVVLEFMDGGDLRTLLNKYEATKHPVGFDKQKTTIALHVCHALTYLHSLMPPVIHRDLKSRNILLNHDFEAKLTDFGISRERLDQTMTAGVGTSLWMAPEVMLGEKYDVKADMFSFGVVLSELDVHTLPYAQAKQRSLDTSGRKMADATLLQKITAGEIQVSRERLDQTMTAGVGTSLWMAPEVMLGEKYDVKADMFSFGVVLSELDVHTLPYAQAKQRSLDTSGRKMADATLLQKITAGEIQVDFSESSPRSLVDLGLACVAIDSTDRPTAAEALYRLQVILTQDLG
;
A
#
# COMPACT_ATOMS: atom_id res chain seq x y z
N MET A 1 24.68 -11.30 0.54
CA MET A 1 23.95 -10.05 0.83
C MET A 1 23.29 -10.09 2.20
N THR A 2 22.55 -11.13 2.56
CA THR A 2 21.89 -11.25 3.89
C THR A 2 22.86 -11.17 5.08
N ALA A 3 24.08 -11.72 4.95
CA ALA A 3 25.09 -11.71 6.02
C ALA A 3 25.67 -10.34 6.39
N SER A 4 25.40 -9.27 5.62
CA SER A 4 25.94 -7.93 5.86
C SER A 4 24.87 -6.89 6.20
N MET A 5 23.62 -7.32 6.40
CA MET A 5 22.52 -6.43 6.75
C MET A 5 22.27 -6.51 8.26
N ASP A 6 22.19 -5.36 8.91
CA ASP A 6 21.88 -5.23 10.33
C ASP A 6 20.78 -4.19 10.50
N HIS A 7 19.57 -4.65 10.74
CA HIS A 7 18.40 -3.79 10.91
C HIS A 7 17.32 -4.52 11.74
N PRO A 8 16.68 -3.86 12.72
CA PRO A 8 15.71 -4.51 13.61
C PRO A 8 14.50 -5.10 12.89
N HIS A 9 14.16 -4.59 11.69
CA HIS A 9 13.04 -5.06 10.87
C HIS A 9 13.47 -5.91 9.67
N ILE A 10 14.70 -6.44 9.65
CA ILE A 10 15.15 -7.44 8.68
C ILE A 10 15.47 -8.73 9.42
N VAL A 11 15.03 -9.86 8.87
CA VAL A 11 15.32 -11.18 9.46
C VAL A 11 16.82 -11.41 9.48
N THR A 12 17.33 -11.62 10.68
CA THR A 12 18.75 -11.76 11.00
C THR A 12 19.26 -13.08 10.42
N PHE A 13 20.31 -12.98 9.61
CA PHE A 13 21.07 -14.14 9.18
C PHE A 13 21.99 -14.62 10.33
N ILE A 14 21.80 -15.86 10.76
CA ILE A 14 22.62 -16.48 11.82
C ILE A 14 23.83 -17.19 11.22
N GLY A 15 23.62 -17.93 10.13
CA GLY A 15 24.70 -18.70 9.53
C GLY A 15 24.24 -19.61 8.39
N VAL A 16 25.15 -20.48 7.99
CA VAL A 16 24.91 -21.55 7.02
C VAL A 16 25.26 -22.89 7.64
N ALA A 17 24.47 -23.91 7.34
CA ALA A 17 24.74 -25.29 7.72
C ALA A 17 24.81 -26.13 6.45
N TRP A 18 25.75 -27.08 6.38
CA TRP A 18 25.84 -28.01 5.26
C TRP A 18 26.52 -29.30 5.69
N ASP A 19 25.99 -30.43 5.20
CA ASP A 19 26.67 -31.74 5.25
C ASP A 19 27.37 -32.06 3.91
N SER A 20 26.88 -31.47 2.82
CA SER A 20 27.43 -31.57 1.47
C SER A 20 27.10 -30.29 0.68
N LEU A 21 27.76 -30.05 -0.46
CA LEU A 21 27.42 -28.91 -1.33
C LEU A 21 25.98 -28.95 -1.87
N SER A 22 25.34 -30.13 -1.88
CA SER A 22 23.93 -30.31 -2.25
C SER A 22 22.95 -30.02 -1.11
N ASP A 23 23.42 -29.95 0.14
CA ASP A 23 22.60 -29.78 1.35
C ASP A 23 22.92 -28.46 2.07
N LEU A 24 23.14 -27.38 1.30
CA LEU A 24 23.39 -26.06 1.86
C LEU A 24 22.08 -25.48 2.41
N CYS A 25 22.03 -25.25 3.72
CA CYS A 25 20.93 -24.61 4.42
C CYS A 25 21.34 -23.23 4.95
N VAL A 26 20.39 -22.30 4.93
CA VAL A 26 20.52 -20.97 5.55
C VAL A 26 19.81 -21.02 6.90
N VAL A 27 20.49 -20.56 7.95
CA VAL A 27 19.96 -20.45 9.30
C VAL A 27 19.62 -18.99 9.57
N LEU A 28 18.36 -18.73 9.90
CA LEU A 28 17.81 -17.41 10.18
C LEU A 28 17.24 -17.37 11.61
N GLU A 29 17.04 -16.17 12.15
CA GLU A 29 16.25 -16.03 13.36
C GLU A 29 14.83 -16.59 13.18
N PHE A 30 14.29 -17.18 14.24
CA PHE A 30 12.97 -17.78 14.21
C PHE A 30 11.90 -16.76 14.60
N MET A 31 10.90 -16.60 13.74
CA MET A 31 9.76 -15.69 13.92
C MET A 31 8.51 -16.53 14.24
N ASP A 32 8.16 -16.61 15.52
CA ASP A 32 7.18 -17.55 16.07
C ASP A 32 5.71 -17.23 15.72
N GLY A 33 5.43 -16.01 15.25
CA GLY A 33 4.13 -15.59 14.74
C GLY A 33 3.84 -16.01 13.29
N GLY A 34 4.82 -16.59 12.59
CA GLY A 34 4.71 -16.98 11.18
C GLY A 34 4.65 -15.77 10.24
N ASP A 35 4.11 -15.96 9.04
CA ASP A 35 4.01 -14.90 8.05
C ASP A 35 2.71 -14.06 8.17
N LEU A 36 2.76 -12.81 7.71
CA LEU A 36 1.62 -11.89 7.74
C LEU A 36 0.41 -12.44 6.98
N ARG A 37 0.58 -13.18 5.88
CA ARG A 37 -0.56 -13.77 5.15
C ARG A 37 -1.33 -14.76 6.02
N THR A 38 -0.62 -15.54 6.83
CA THR A 38 -1.23 -16.45 7.82
C THR A 38 -2.05 -15.69 8.87
N LEU A 39 -1.54 -14.56 9.38
CA LEU A 39 -2.30 -13.69 10.29
C LEU A 39 -3.57 -13.14 9.62
N LEU A 40 -3.46 -12.63 8.39
CA LEU A 40 -4.60 -12.04 7.67
C LEU A 40 -5.69 -13.06 7.34
N ASN A 41 -5.32 -14.30 7.01
CA ASN A 41 -6.29 -15.40 6.85
C ASN A 41 -7.06 -15.66 8.15
N LYS A 42 -6.39 -15.57 9.31
CA LYS A 42 -7.04 -15.72 10.62
C LYS A 42 -7.99 -14.56 10.89
N TYR A 43 -7.61 -13.33 10.55
CA TYR A 43 -8.47 -12.16 10.66
C TYR A 43 -9.72 -12.27 9.80
N GLU A 44 -9.58 -12.71 8.56
CA GLU A 44 -10.71 -12.96 7.67
C GLU A 44 -11.65 -14.03 8.25
N ALA A 45 -11.10 -15.17 8.71
CA ALA A 45 -11.89 -16.28 9.27
C ALA A 45 -12.63 -15.90 10.56
N THR A 46 -12.02 -15.02 11.37
CA THR A 46 -12.60 -14.54 12.64
C THR A 46 -13.43 -13.27 12.51
N LYS A 47 -13.55 -12.73 11.29
CA LYS A 47 -14.22 -11.44 11.01
C LYS A 47 -13.65 -10.29 11.84
N HIS A 48 -12.32 -10.26 11.98
CA HIS A 48 -11.62 -9.14 12.58
C HIS A 48 -11.96 -7.84 11.83
N PRO A 49 -12.10 -6.68 12.50
CA PRO A 49 -12.44 -5.44 11.82
C PRO A 49 -11.47 -5.11 10.67
N VAL A 50 -12.04 -4.75 9.51
CA VAL A 50 -11.30 -4.13 8.40
C VAL A 50 -10.83 -2.73 8.81
N GLY A 51 -9.84 -2.18 8.12
CA GLY A 51 -9.23 -0.91 8.49
C GLY A 51 -7.88 -1.04 9.19
N PHE A 52 -7.24 0.09 9.50
CA PHE A 52 -5.99 0.12 10.27
C PHE A 52 -6.28 0.27 11.76
N ASP A 53 -5.98 -0.77 12.52
CA ASP A 53 -5.82 -0.67 13.97
C ASP A 53 -4.34 -0.45 14.31
N LYS A 54 -4.05 -0.18 15.59
CA LYS A 54 -2.68 0.03 16.08
C LYS A 54 -1.72 -1.07 15.63
N GLN A 55 -2.15 -2.33 15.75
CA GLN A 55 -1.30 -3.47 15.43
C GLN A 55 -0.94 -3.50 13.94
N LYS A 56 -1.93 -3.31 13.06
CA LYS A 56 -1.71 -3.27 11.60
C LYS A 56 -0.85 -2.08 11.19
N THR A 57 -1.03 -0.94 11.83
CA THR A 57 -0.20 0.25 11.59
C THR A 57 1.25 0.02 12.02
N THR A 58 1.47 -0.63 13.16
CA THR A 58 2.81 -1.02 13.63
C THR A 58 3.50 -1.97 12.64
N ILE A 59 2.78 -2.98 12.14
CA ILE A 59 3.32 -3.90 11.12
C ILE A 59 3.71 -3.13 9.85
N ALA A 60 2.84 -2.25 9.35
CA ALA A 60 3.14 -1.41 8.19
C ALA A 60 4.36 -0.51 8.40
N LEU A 61 4.50 0.08 9.59
CA LEU A 61 5.64 0.93 9.95
C LEU A 61 6.96 0.14 9.93
N HIS A 62 6.99 -1.04 10.53
CA HIS A 62 8.16 -1.92 10.55
C HIS A 62 8.62 -2.29 9.14
N VAL A 63 7.69 -2.62 8.24
CA VAL A 63 7.99 -2.88 6.83
C VAL A 63 8.55 -1.63 6.14
N CYS A 64 7.96 -0.46 6.40
CA CYS A 64 8.44 0.81 5.86
C CYS A 64 9.87 1.14 6.31
N HIS A 65 10.21 0.90 7.59
CA HIS A 65 11.57 1.08 8.10
C HIS A 65 12.56 0.14 7.40
N ALA A 66 12.21 -1.13 7.24
CA ALA A 66 13.05 -2.09 6.54
C ALA A 66 13.31 -1.69 5.07
N LEU A 67 12.27 -1.26 4.34
CA LEU A 67 12.42 -0.76 2.97
C LEU A 67 13.28 0.50 2.90
N THR A 68 13.07 1.44 3.83
CA THR A 68 13.87 2.67 3.93
C THR A 68 15.35 2.33 4.10
N TYR A 69 15.67 1.40 5.00
CA TYR A 69 17.03 0.91 5.19
C TYR A 69 17.61 0.32 3.89
N LEU A 70 16.91 -0.63 3.26
CA LEU A 70 17.38 -1.29 2.03
C LEU A 70 17.63 -0.30 0.89
N HIS A 71 16.70 0.63 0.69
CA HIS A 71 16.77 1.64 -0.38
C HIS A 71 17.82 2.73 -0.11
N SER A 72 18.24 2.90 1.15
CA SER A 72 19.30 3.85 1.55
C SER A 72 20.73 3.32 1.35
N LEU A 73 20.90 2.00 1.15
CA LEU A 73 22.21 1.39 0.91
C LEU A 73 22.84 1.90 -0.39
N MET A 74 24.16 1.78 -0.52
CA MET A 74 24.88 2.12 -1.75
C MET A 74 25.65 0.90 -2.29
N PRO A 75 25.26 0.34 -3.46
CA PRO A 75 24.06 0.69 -4.23
C PRO A 75 22.74 0.31 -3.51
N PRO A 76 21.60 0.96 -3.84
CA PRO A 76 20.31 0.63 -3.24
C PRO A 76 19.96 -0.85 -3.45
N VAL A 77 19.48 -1.49 -2.39
CA VAL A 77 19.01 -2.87 -2.45
C VAL A 77 17.51 -2.87 -2.70
N ILE A 78 17.07 -3.48 -3.80
CA ILE A 78 15.66 -3.66 -4.14
C ILE A 78 15.23 -5.05 -3.63
N HIS A 79 14.12 -5.15 -2.89
CA HIS A 79 13.60 -6.41 -2.38
C HIS A 79 13.13 -7.33 -3.51
N ARG A 80 12.35 -6.79 -4.47
CA ARG A 80 11.84 -7.46 -5.69
C ARG A 80 10.79 -8.56 -5.49
N ASP A 81 10.50 -8.96 -4.25
CA ASP A 81 9.51 -9.99 -3.92
C ASP A 81 8.77 -9.63 -2.62
N LEU A 82 8.52 -8.34 -2.41
CA LEU A 82 7.77 -7.90 -1.23
C LEU A 82 6.32 -8.37 -1.35
N LYS A 83 5.88 -9.15 -0.35
CA LYS A 83 4.51 -9.68 -0.23
C LYS A 83 4.24 -10.07 1.21
N SER A 84 2.97 -10.25 1.57
CA SER A 84 2.56 -10.65 2.93
C SER A 84 3.17 -11.98 3.42
N ARG A 85 3.62 -12.86 2.51
CA ARG A 85 4.34 -14.10 2.88
C ARG A 85 5.80 -13.88 3.27
N ASN A 86 6.40 -12.78 2.83
CA ASN A 86 7.80 -12.43 3.09
C ASN A 86 7.93 -11.39 4.23
N ILE A 87 6.84 -11.17 4.96
CA ILE A 87 6.79 -10.37 6.19
C ILE A 87 6.53 -11.36 7.32
N LEU A 88 7.53 -11.63 8.14
CA LEU A 88 7.44 -12.53 9.29
C LEU A 88 7.14 -11.74 10.56
N LEU A 89 6.41 -12.36 11.49
CA LEU A 89 5.96 -11.78 12.74
C LEU A 89 6.46 -12.61 13.92
N ASN A 90 6.77 -11.97 15.04
CA ASN A 90 6.91 -12.66 16.32
C ASN A 90 5.60 -12.59 17.13
N HIS A 91 5.58 -13.18 18.33
CA HIS A 91 4.42 -13.15 19.23
C HIS A 91 3.98 -11.74 19.66
N ASP A 92 4.89 -10.77 19.63
CA ASP A 92 4.61 -9.36 19.92
C ASP A 92 4.15 -8.56 18.68
N PHE A 93 3.96 -9.25 17.54
CA PHE A 93 3.64 -8.66 16.25
C PHE A 93 4.69 -7.67 15.72
N GLU A 94 5.94 -7.80 16.18
CA GLU A 94 7.06 -7.15 15.53
C GLU A 94 7.30 -7.80 14.17
N ALA A 95 7.38 -6.98 13.13
CA ALA A 95 7.46 -7.45 11.76
C ALA A 95 8.89 -7.34 11.26
N LYS A 96 9.35 -8.41 10.61
CA LYS A 96 10.64 -8.45 9.94
C LYS A 96 10.48 -8.94 8.51
N LEU A 97 11.23 -8.28 7.66
CA LEU A 97 11.30 -8.52 6.24
C LEU A 97 12.26 -9.70 5.98
N THR A 98 11.85 -10.67 5.14
CA THR A 98 12.66 -11.84 4.70
C THR A 98 12.72 -11.99 3.17
N ASP A 99 13.53 -12.92 2.67
CA ASP A 99 13.55 -13.38 1.27
C ASP A 99 13.85 -12.29 0.22
N PHE A 100 14.85 -11.46 0.50
CA PHE A 100 15.39 -10.47 -0.46
C PHE A 100 16.27 -11.14 -1.52
N GLY A 101 15.73 -11.29 -2.73
CA GLY A 101 16.45 -10.93 -3.95
C GLY A 101 17.65 -11.74 -4.44
N ILE A 102 18.03 -12.90 -3.88
CA ILE A 102 19.08 -13.74 -4.52
C ILE A 102 18.54 -14.50 -5.75
N SER A 103 17.22 -14.71 -5.85
CA SER A 103 16.67 -15.71 -6.78
C SER A 103 16.41 -15.23 -8.23
N ARG A 104 16.68 -13.96 -8.59
CA ARG A 104 16.21 -13.41 -9.88
C ARG A 104 17.26 -13.18 -10.98
N GLU A 105 18.55 -13.45 -10.74
CA GLU A 105 19.54 -13.49 -11.84
C GLU A 105 19.27 -14.60 -12.88
N ARG A 106 18.27 -15.47 -12.66
CA ARG A 106 17.89 -16.56 -13.57
C ARG A 106 16.53 -16.44 -14.25
N LEU A 107 15.81 -15.32 -14.12
CA LEU A 107 14.44 -15.19 -14.65
C LEU A 107 14.33 -14.39 -15.96
N ASP A 108 15.39 -14.35 -16.75
CA ASP A 108 15.35 -13.77 -18.11
C ASP A 108 14.62 -14.66 -19.14
N GLN A 109 14.13 -15.87 -18.77
CA GLN A 109 13.61 -16.80 -19.79
C GLN A 109 12.35 -17.61 -19.47
N THR A 110 11.73 -17.51 -18.29
CA THR A 110 10.55 -18.35 -17.99
C THR A 110 9.53 -17.64 -17.11
N MET A 111 8.70 -16.81 -17.74
CA MET A 111 7.40 -16.34 -17.24
C MET A 111 6.35 -17.46 -17.04
N THR A 112 6.77 -18.73 -16.99
CA THR A 112 5.90 -19.90 -17.15
C THR A 112 5.69 -20.75 -15.89
N ALA A 113 6.13 -20.32 -14.70
CA ALA A 113 5.85 -21.09 -13.49
C ALA A 113 5.50 -20.20 -12.28
N GLY A 114 4.21 -20.14 -11.93
CA GLY A 114 3.74 -19.66 -10.62
C GLY A 114 3.04 -18.31 -10.64
N VAL A 115 1.77 -18.32 -11.06
CA VAL A 115 0.81 -17.19 -11.00
C VAL A 115 0.70 -16.54 -9.60
N GLY A 116 1.11 -17.24 -8.53
CA GLY A 116 0.96 -16.80 -7.14
C GLY A 116 1.86 -15.64 -6.69
N THR A 117 2.93 -15.29 -7.41
CA THR A 117 3.85 -14.19 -7.02
C THR A 117 3.53 -12.85 -7.70
N SER A 118 2.80 -12.89 -8.82
CA SER A 118 2.65 -11.71 -9.69
C SER A 118 1.69 -10.63 -9.16
N LEU A 119 0.88 -10.92 -8.15
CA LEU A 119 -0.13 -9.96 -7.67
C LEU A 119 0.47 -8.77 -6.91
N TRP A 120 1.65 -8.92 -6.30
CA TRP A 120 2.32 -7.80 -5.62
C TRP A 120 3.28 -7.05 -6.54
N MET A 121 3.45 -7.53 -7.77
CA MET A 121 4.47 -7.05 -8.70
C MET A 121 4.02 -5.74 -9.36
N ALA A 122 4.92 -4.77 -9.41
CA ALA A 122 4.67 -3.53 -10.13
C ALA A 122 4.50 -3.78 -11.64
N PRO A 123 3.65 -3.02 -12.35
CA PRO A 123 3.40 -3.20 -13.78
C PRO A 123 4.68 -3.18 -14.64
N GLU A 124 5.61 -2.26 -14.34
CA GLU A 124 6.90 -2.14 -15.02
C GLU A 124 7.78 -3.39 -14.81
N VAL A 125 7.69 -4.04 -13.64
CA VAL A 125 8.39 -5.31 -13.37
C VAL A 125 7.72 -6.46 -14.12
N MET A 126 6.39 -6.45 -14.24
CA MET A 126 5.65 -7.46 -15.02
C MET A 126 5.94 -7.36 -16.52
N LEU A 127 6.16 -6.13 -17.02
CA LEU A 127 6.51 -5.84 -18.42
C LEU A 127 7.98 -6.11 -18.74
N GLY A 128 8.81 -6.43 -17.74
CA GLY A 128 10.25 -6.59 -17.91
C GLY A 128 10.97 -5.27 -18.23
N GLU A 129 10.36 -4.14 -17.89
CA GLU A 129 10.95 -2.82 -18.07
C GLU A 129 12.03 -2.55 -17.01
N LYS A 130 12.72 -1.42 -17.14
CA LYS A 130 13.64 -0.98 -16.09
C LYS A 130 12.83 -0.62 -14.85
N TYR A 131 13.19 -1.23 -13.73
CA TYR A 131 12.57 -0.98 -12.44
C TYR A 131 13.62 -0.56 -11.42
N ASP A 132 13.19 0.18 -10.41
CA ASP A 132 14.01 0.66 -9.30
C ASP A 132 13.32 0.40 -7.95
N VAL A 133 13.73 1.13 -6.91
CA VAL A 133 13.15 1.05 -5.56
C VAL A 133 11.63 1.34 -5.52
N LYS A 134 11.07 2.01 -6.54
CA LYS A 134 9.63 2.28 -6.65
C LYS A 134 8.82 1.00 -6.89
N ALA A 135 9.42 -0.05 -7.45
CA ALA A 135 8.76 -1.34 -7.58
C ALA A 135 8.39 -1.93 -6.21
N ASP A 136 9.29 -1.82 -5.23
CA ASP A 136 9.00 -2.26 -3.86
C ASP A 136 7.92 -1.39 -3.21
N MET A 137 7.85 -0.09 -3.55
CA MET A 137 6.79 0.80 -3.05
C MET A 137 5.41 0.43 -3.60
N PHE A 138 5.33 -0.01 -4.87
CA PHE A 138 4.08 -0.57 -5.40
C PHE A 138 3.69 -1.82 -4.62
N SER A 139 4.60 -2.77 -4.46
CA SER A 139 4.36 -3.99 -3.68
C SER A 139 3.95 -3.70 -2.24
N PHE A 140 4.53 -2.67 -1.63
CA PHE A 140 4.17 -2.22 -0.29
C PHE A 140 2.73 -1.69 -0.26
N GLY A 141 2.30 -0.90 -1.25
CA GLY A 141 0.91 -0.49 -1.41
C GLY A 141 -0.05 -1.67 -1.51
N VAL A 142 0.33 -2.73 -2.21
CA VAL A 142 -0.45 -3.98 -2.25
C VAL A 142 -0.54 -4.62 -0.86
N VAL A 143 0.56 -4.70 -0.10
CA VAL A 143 0.55 -5.21 1.29
C VAL A 143 -0.33 -4.36 2.22
N LEU A 144 -0.30 -3.03 2.09
CA LEU A 144 -1.16 -2.14 2.88
C LEU A 144 -2.65 -2.42 2.64
N SER A 145 -3.03 -2.73 1.40
CA SER A 145 -4.41 -3.14 1.10
C SER A 145 -4.77 -4.46 1.79
N GLU A 146 -3.85 -5.43 1.84
CA GLU A 146 -4.09 -6.69 2.52
C GLU A 146 -4.26 -6.48 4.04
N LEU A 147 -3.49 -5.56 4.64
CA LEU A 147 -3.68 -5.18 6.04
C LEU A 147 -5.07 -4.56 6.27
N ASP A 148 -5.52 -3.71 5.36
CA ASP A 148 -6.83 -3.05 5.44
C ASP A 148 -8.01 -4.04 5.30
N VAL A 149 -8.00 -4.90 4.27
CA VAL A 149 -9.16 -5.74 3.93
C VAL A 149 -9.00 -7.24 4.23
N HIS A 150 -7.82 -7.67 4.66
CA HIS A 150 -7.44 -9.06 5.00
C HIS A 150 -7.43 -10.06 3.84
N THR A 151 -8.20 -9.82 2.77
CA THR A 151 -8.26 -10.71 1.61
C THR A 151 -6.98 -10.68 0.78
N LEU A 152 -6.84 -11.65 -0.13
CA LEU A 152 -5.76 -11.62 -1.13
C LEU A 152 -5.93 -10.40 -2.05
N PRO A 153 -4.81 -9.86 -2.58
CA PRO A 153 -4.88 -8.77 -3.56
C PRO A 153 -5.81 -9.15 -4.73
N TYR A 154 -6.62 -8.20 -5.18
CA TYR A 154 -7.55 -8.38 -6.31
C TYR A 154 -8.63 -9.45 -6.13
N ALA A 155 -8.82 -10.00 -4.93
CA ALA A 155 -9.84 -11.02 -4.67
C ALA A 155 -11.26 -10.53 -5.02
N GLN A 156 -11.55 -9.25 -4.76
CA GLN A 156 -12.84 -8.64 -5.07
C GLN A 156 -13.02 -8.42 -6.58
N ALA A 157 -11.98 -7.94 -7.28
CA ALA A 157 -12.00 -7.80 -8.74
C ALA A 157 -12.28 -9.14 -9.45
N LYS A 158 -11.70 -10.23 -8.94
CA LYS A 158 -11.90 -11.60 -9.45
C LYS A 158 -13.31 -12.14 -9.18
N GLN A 159 -13.97 -11.67 -8.12
CA GLN A 159 -15.36 -12.00 -7.79
C GLN A 159 -16.39 -11.16 -8.55
N ARG A 160 -16.09 -9.89 -8.87
CA ARG A 160 -17.00 -9.00 -9.60
C ARG A 160 -16.98 -9.23 -11.12
N SER A 161 -15.82 -9.63 -11.65
CA SER A 161 -15.67 -9.94 -13.08
C SER A 161 -16.11 -11.37 -13.41
N LEU A 162 -17.29 -11.77 -12.93
CA LEU A 162 -17.94 -12.99 -13.37
C LEU A 162 -18.32 -12.82 -14.85
N ASP A 163 -17.85 -13.72 -15.71
CA ASP A 163 -18.33 -13.75 -17.09
C ASP A 163 -19.86 -14.01 -17.11
N THR A 164 -20.51 -13.83 -18.25
CA THR A 164 -21.96 -14.11 -18.42
C THR A 164 -22.36 -15.55 -18.07
N SER A 165 -21.39 -16.44 -17.85
CA SER A 165 -21.56 -17.83 -17.40
C SER A 165 -21.24 -18.07 -15.92
N GLY A 166 -21.01 -17.01 -15.12
CA GLY A 166 -20.75 -17.11 -13.69
C GLY A 166 -19.36 -17.64 -13.32
N ARG A 167 -18.40 -17.64 -14.25
CA ARG A 167 -17.03 -18.08 -13.98
C ARG A 167 -16.15 -16.92 -13.55
N LYS A 168 -15.32 -17.16 -12.52
CA LYS A 168 -14.32 -16.20 -12.04
C LYS A 168 -13.29 -15.91 -13.13
N MET A 169 -12.83 -14.66 -13.20
CA MET A 169 -11.78 -14.24 -14.12
C MET A 169 -10.51 -15.09 -13.96
N ALA A 170 -9.93 -15.50 -15.10
CA ALA A 170 -8.65 -16.22 -15.11
C ALA A 170 -7.50 -15.29 -14.71
N ASP A 171 -6.51 -15.82 -14.01
CA ASP A 171 -5.40 -15.00 -13.47
C ASP A 171 -4.58 -14.30 -14.56
N ALA A 172 -4.40 -14.92 -15.72
CA ALA A 172 -3.72 -14.28 -16.85
C ALA A 172 -4.45 -13.02 -17.32
N THR A 173 -5.78 -13.04 -17.35
CA THR A 173 -6.60 -11.88 -17.73
C THR A 173 -6.55 -10.78 -16.67
N LEU A 174 -6.56 -11.16 -15.39
CA LEU A 174 -6.42 -10.21 -14.29
C LEU A 174 -5.07 -9.49 -14.38
N LEU A 175 -3.98 -10.22 -14.59
CA LEU A 175 -2.64 -9.65 -14.73
C LEU A 175 -2.55 -8.72 -15.94
N GLN A 176 -3.11 -9.08 -17.10
CA GLN A 176 -3.17 -8.20 -18.26
C GLN A 176 -3.88 -6.87 -17.95
N LYS A 177 -4.99 -6.92 -17.22
CA LYS A 177 -5.74 -5.71 -16.84
C LYS A 177 -5.02 -4.85 -15.81
N ILE A 178 -4.27 -5.46 -14.89
CA ILE A 178 -3.41 -4.73 -13.95
C ILE A 178 -2.30 -4.02 -14.72
N THR A 179 -1.63 -4.74 -15.63
CA THR A 179 -0.56 -4.18 -16.46
C THR A 179 -1.05 -3.04 -17.36
N ALA A 180 -2.27 -3.14 -17.88
CA ALA A 180 -2.91 -2.08 -18.66
C ALA A 180 -3.41 -0.89 -17.80
N GLY A 181 -3.31 -0.97 -16.46
CA GLY A 181 -3.83 0.04 -15.55
C GLY A 181 -5.35 0.09 -15.44
N GLU A 182 -6.05 -0.90 -16.01
CA GLU A 182 -7.51 -1.01 -15.95
C GLU A 182 -7.98 -1.36 -14.53
N ILE A 183 -7.25 -2.27 -13.87
CA ILE A 183 -7.51 -2.72 -12.50
C ILE A 183 -6.36 -2.26 -11.60
N GLN A 184 -6.71 -1.59 -10.51
CA GLN A 184 -5.77 -1.15 -9.47
C GLN A 184 -6.34 -1.54 -8.11
N VAL A 185 -5.45 -1.83 -7.16
CA VAL A 185 -5.82 -2.28 -5.80
C VAL A 185 -6.73 -1.25 -5.09
N SER A 186 -6.46 0.04 -5.28
CA SER A 186 -7.28 1.14 -4.75
C SER A 186 -8.63 1.30 -5.48
N ARG A 187 -8.71 0.93 -6.77
CA ARG A 187 -9.95 0.96 -7.57
C ARG A 187 -11.02 -0.04 -7.12
N GLU A 188 -10.68 -1.01 -6.28
CA GLU A 188 -11.60 -2.07 -5.91
C GLU A 188 -12.68 -1.63 -4.90
N ARG A 189 -12.40 -0.58 -4.10
CA ARG A 189 -13.43 0.16 -3.34
C ARG A 189 -14.25 1.12 -4.20
N LEU A 190 -13.76 1.50 -5.40
CA LEU A 190 -14.24 2.64 -6.19
C LEU A 190 -15.44 2.38 -7.12
N ASP A 191 -15.78 1.13 -7.45
CA ASP A 191 -16.74 0.84 -8.54
C ASP A 191 -18.23 1.10 -8.24
N GLN A 192 -18.62 1.49 -7.01
CA GLN A 192 -20.02 1.85 -6.75
C GLN A 192 -20.37 3.30 -7.15
N THR A 193 -19.38 4.12 -7.54
CA THR A 193 -19.61 5.56 -7.76
C THR A 193 -18.86 6.21 -8.91
N MET A 194 -18.08 5.50 -9.72
CA MET A 194 -17.17 6.15 -10.68
C MET A 194 -17.44 5.90 -12.15
N THR A 195 -17.33 7.00 -12.90
CA THR A 195 -17.30 7.04 -14.37
C THR A 195 -15.84 7.00 -14.83
N ALA A 196 -15.55 6.37 -15.97
CA ALA A 196 -14.20 6.26 -16.53
C ALA A 196 -13.49 7.64 -16.62
N GLY A 197 -12.25 7.72 -16.14
CA GLY A 197 -11.41 8.93 -16.19
C GLY A 197 -11.30 9.75 -14.88
N VAL A 198 -12.26 9.63 -13.97
CA VAL A 198 -12.26 10.41 -12.71
C VAL A 198 -11.45 9.74 -11.59
N GLY A 199 -11.21 8.44 -11.70
CA GLY A 199 -10.86 7.61 -10.55
C GLY A 199 -9.58 7.87 -9.80
N THR A 200 -8.56 8.40 -10.47
CA THR A 200 -7.30 8.76 -9.83
C THR A 200 -7.32 10.21 -9.35
N SER A 201 -8.29 11.02 -9.83
CA SER A 201 -8.30 12.47 -9.65
C SER A 201 -8.56 12.94 -8.22
N LEU A 202 -9.22 12.12 -7.39
CA LEU A 202 -9.53 12.49 -6.00
C LEU A 202 -8.29 12.46 -5.09
N TRP A 203 -7.24 11.74 -5.46
CA TRP A 203 -5.98 11.72 -4.71
C TRP A 203 -4.95 12.69 -5.30
N MET A 204 -5.25 13.33 -6.44
CA MET A 204 -4.35 14.30 -7.05
C MET A 204 -4.35 15.61 -6.27
N ALA A 205 -3.17 16.21 -6.16
CA ALA A 205 -3.02 17.54 -5.60
C ALA A 205 -3.67 18.61 -6.51
N PRO A 206 -4.19 19.71 -5.95
CA PRO A 206 -4.82 20.80 -6.69
C PRO A 206 -4.02 21.29 -7.91
N GLU A 207 -2.70 21.45 -7.75
CA GLU A 207 -1.80 21.89 -8.81
C GLU A 207 -1.70 20.87 -9.95
N VAL A 208 -1.70 19.57 -9.65
CA VAL A 208 -1.68 18.49 -10.65
C VAL A 208 -3.01 18.45 -11.40
N MET A 209 -4.13 18.68 -10.71
CA MET A 209 -5.47 18.76 -11.31
C MET A 209 -5.60 19.94 -12.28
N LEU A 210 -4.88 21.04 -12.01
CA LEU A 210 -4.79 22.21 -12.88
C LEU A 210 -3.80 22.04 -14.04
N GLY A 211 -3.11 20.90 -14.12
CA GLY A 211 -2.12 20.61 -15.16
C GLY A 211 -0.75 21.23 -14.91
N GLU A 212 -0.47 21.68 -13.67
CA GLU A 212 0.87 22.10 -13.29
C GLU A 212 1.82 20.90 -13.17
N LYS A 213 3.12 21.19 -13.02
CA LYS A 213 4.14 20.16 -12.97
C LYS A 213 4.06 19.40 -11.65
N TYR A 214 3.87 18.10 -11.75
CA TYR A 214 3.96 17.17 -10.63
C TYR A 214 5.34 17.22 -9.95
N ASP A 215 5.34 17.22 -8.62
CA ASP A 215 6.53 17.20 -7.78
C ASP A 215 6.32 16.36 -6.50
N VAL A 216 7.32 16.36 -5.61
CA VAL A 216 7.26 15.59 -4.35
C VAL A 216 6.24 16.13 -3.34
N LYS A 217 5.73 17.35 -3.51
CA LYS A 217 4.66 17.91 -2.67
C LYS A 217 3.30 17.43 -3.13
N ALA A 218 3.13 17.11 -4.41
CA ALA A 218 1.94 16.43 -4.90
C ALA A 218 1.77 15.04 -4.25
N ASP A 219 2.86 14.28 -4.10
CA ASP A 219 2.85 13.00 -3.35
C ASP A 219 2.40 13.19 -1.90
N MET A 220 2.82 14.30 -1.28
CA MET A 220 2.47 14.59 0.10
C MET A 220 0.98 14.86 0.27
N PHE A 221 0.35 15.51 -0.71
CA PHE A 221 -1.09 15.66 -0.76
C PHE A 221 -1.79 14.30 -0.88
N SER A 222 -1.37 13.47 -1.84
CA SER A 222 -1.94 12.14 -2.03
C SER A 222 -1.84 11.29 -0.76
N PHE A 223 -0.72 11.38 -0.03
CA PHE A 223 -0.56 10.71 1.26
C PHE A 223 -1.55 11.20 2.32
N GLY A 224 -1.80 12.51 2.42
CA GLY A 224 -2.80 13.06 3.33
C GLY A 224 -4.22 12.58 3.01
N VAL A 225 -4.55 12.48 1.71
CA VAL A 225 -5.81 11.89 1.25
C VAL A 225 -5.91 10.41 1.64
N VAL A 226 -4.82 9.66 1.50
CA VAL A 226 -4.76 8.25 1.95
C VAL A 226 -4.93 8.15 3.47
N LEU A 227 -4.30 9.01 4.28
CA LEU A 227 -4.50 9.01 5.74
C LEU A 227 -5.97 9.21 6.11
N SER A 228 -6.67 10.13 5.45
CA SER A 228 -8.11 10.31 5.64
C SER A 228 -8.89 9.06 5.23
N GLU A 229 -8.64 8.52 4.05
CA GLU A 229 -9.32 7.31 3.56
C GLU A 229 -9.13 6.11 4.51
N LEU A 230 -7.92 5.96 5.05
CA LEU A 230 -7.59 4.92 6.03
C LEU A 230 -8.30 5.14 7.37
N ASP A 231 -8.58 6.37 7.77
CA ASP A 231 -9.23 6.70 9.02
C ASP A 231 -10.76 6.61 8.95
N VAL A 232 -11.39 7.21 7.93
CA VAL A 232 -12.85 7.21 7.79
C VAL A 232 -13.40 5.98 7.08
N HIS A 233 -12.54 5.11 6.54
CA HIS A 233 -12.90 3.89 5.79
C HIS A 233 -13.91 4.13 4.66
N THR A 234 -13.89 5.31 4.07
CA THR A 234 -14.71 5.70 2.94
C THR A 234 -13.86 6.39 1.90
N LEU A 235 -14.34 6.43 0.65
CA LEU A 235 -13.62 7.11 -0.42
C LEU A 235 -13.38 8.58 -0.05
N PRO A 236 -12.26 9.19 -0.49
CA PRO A 236 -12.02 10.60 -0.29
C PRO A 236 -13.21 11.45 -0.70
N TYR A 237 -13.56 12.40 0.15
CA TYR A 237 -14.68 13.34 -0.06
C TYR A 237 -16.07 12.70 -0.18
N ALA A 238 -16.25 11.41 0.15
CA ALA A 238 -17.55 10.75 0.09
C ALA A 238 -18.59 11.44 1.00
N GLN A 239 -18.18 11.82 2.21
CA GLN A 239 -19.05 12.53 3.14
C GLN A 239 -19.38 13.94 2.64
N ALA A 240 -18.39 14.68 2.12
CA ALA A 240 -18.62 15.97 1.47
C ALA A 240 -19.64 15.86 0.32
N LYS A 241 -19.54 14.82 -0.51
CA LYS A 241 -20.49 14.56 -1.62
C LYS A 241 -21.90 14.23 -1.12
N GLN A 242 -22.04 13.60 0.05
CA GLN A 242 -23.33 13.33 0.70
C GLN A 242 -23.93 14.58 1.36
N ARG A 243 -23.11 15.40 2.02
CA ARG A 243 -23.55 16.68 2.64
C ARG A 243 -24.00 17.71 1.61
N SER A 244 -23.51 17.60 0.38
CA SER A 244 -23.77 18.52 -0.73
C SER A 244 -24.97 18.13 -1.63
N LEU A 245 -25.89 17.29 -1.15
CA LEU A 245 -27.13 17.01 -1.89
C LEU A 245 -27.86 18.34 -2.13
N ASP A 246 -28.14 18.66 -3.40
CA ASP A 246 -28.97 19.82 -3.72
C ASP A 246 -30.38 19.64 -3.11
N THR A 247 -31.18 20.71 -3.01
CA THR A 247 -32.59 20.66 -2.54
C THR A 247 -33.48 19.70 -3.35
N SER A 248 -32.96 19.11 -4.42
CA SER A 248 -33.61 18.19 -5.34
C SER A 248 -33.13 16.74 -5.16
N GLY A 249 -32.24 16.47 -4.19
CA GLY A 249 -31.68 15.15 -3.90
C GLY A 249 -30.65 14.65 -4.92
N ARG A 250 -30.12 15.51 -5.79
CA ARG A 250 -29.11 15.12 -6.78
C ARG A 250 -27.71 15.18 -6.18
N LYS A 251 -26.93 14.13 -6.46
CA LYS A 251 -25.51 14.06 -6.09
C LYS A 251 -24.71 15.10 -6.88
N MET A 252 -23.77 15.75 -6.21
CA MET A 252 -22.82 16.68 -6.84
C MET A 252 -22.07 15.98 -7.98
N ALA A 253 -21.96 16.66 -9.12
CA ALA A 253 -21.18 16.18 -10.26
C ALA A 253 -19.68 16.17 -9.94
N ASP A 254 -18.95 15.20 -10.47
CA ASP A 254 -17.52 15.03 -10.18
C ASP A 254 -16.70 16.28 -10.56
N ALA A 255 -16.99 16.92 -11.70
CA ALA A 255 -16.31 18.15 -12.11
C ALA A 255 -16.47 19.30 -11.09
N THR A 256 -17.65 19.44 -10.49
CA THR A 256 -17.92 20.45 -9.45
C THR A 256 -17.18 20.12 -8.16
N LEU A 257 -17.11 18.84 -7.79
CA LEU A 257 -16.32 18.40 -6.64
C LEU A 257 -14.84 18.73 -6.82
N LEU A 258 -14.26 18.39 -7.98
CA LEU A 258 -12.86 18.69 -8.29
C LEU A 258 -12.60 20.21 -8.24
N GLN A 259 -13.49 21.04 -8.80
CA GLN A 259 -13.37 22.50 -8.73
C GLN A 259 -13.34 23.02 -7.28
N LYS A 260 -14.20 22.47 -6.41
CA LYS A 260 -14.26 22.87 -4.99
C LYS A 260 -13.04 22.39 -4.19
N ILE A 261 -12.49 21.23 -4.51
CA ILE A 261 -11.22 20.74 -3.94
C ILE A 261 -10.09 21.69 -4.34
N THR A 262 -9.97 22.02 -5.63
CA THR A 262 -8.93 22.92 -6.13
C THR A 262 -9.04 24.34 -5.54
N ALA A 263 -10.26 24.81 -5.27
CA ALA A 263 -10.51 26.09 -4.60
C ALA A 263 -10.31 26.05 -3.07
N GLY A 264 -10.07 24.88 -2.48
CA GLY A 264 -9.96 24.70 -1.03
C GLY A 264 -11.27 24.80 -0.26
N GLU A 265 -12.41 24.80 -0.95
CA GLU A 265 -13.74 24.84 -0.32
C GLU A 265 -14.13 23.49 0.29
N ILE A 266 -13.56 22.40 -0.21
CA ILE A 266 -13.78 21.03 0.27
C ILE A 266 -12.42 20.42 0.60
N GLN A 267 -12.32 19.86 1.80
CA GLN A 267 -11.17 19.08 2.25
C GLN A 267 -11.62 17.66 2.60
N VAL A 268 -10.66 16.77 2.79
CA VAL A 268 -10.91 15.41 3.24
C VAL A 268 -11.37 15.41 4.72
N ASP A 269 -12.17 14.43 5.09
CA ASP A 269 -12.69 14.29 6.45
C ASP A 269 -11.82 13.30 7.26
N PHE A 270 -11.74 13.52 8.57
CA PHE A 270 -11.22 12.54 9.53
C PHE A 270 -12.33 12.20 10.54
N SER A 271 -12.28 10.98 11.09
CA SER A 271 -13.19 10.47 12.11
C SER A 271 -13.05 11.27 13.40
N GLU A 272 -14.16 11.47 14.11
CA GLU A 272 -14.16 12.09 15.44
C GLU A 272 -13.39 11.26 16.47
N SER A 273 -13.21 9.96 16.22
CA SER A 273 -12.42 9.05 17.08
C SER A 273 -10.91 9.15 16.83
N SER A 274 -10.48 9.86 15.78
CA SER A 274 -9.09 9.89 15.37
C SER A 274 -8.27 10.82 16.28
N PRO A 275 -7.04 10.45 16.68
CA PRO A 275 -6.18 11.33 17.47
C PRO A 275 -5.99 12.66 16.77
N ARG A 276 -6.14 13.77 17.51
CA ARG A 276 -6.02 15.14 16.93
C ARG A 276 -4.71 15.34 16.19
N SER A 277 -3.63 14.78 16.70
CA SER A 277 -2.30 14.84 16.09
C SER A 277 -2.23 14.14 14.72
N LEU A 278 -2.97 13.04 14.53
CA LEU A 278 -3.11 12.37 13.23
C LEU A 278 -3.94 13.22 12.25
N VAL A 279 -5.03 13.82 12.74
CA VAL A 279 -5.84 14.75 11.95
C VAL A 279 -5.01 15.96 11.52
N ASP A 280 -4.23 16.56 12.43
CA ASP A 280 -3.36 17.70 12.15
C ASP A 280 -2.25 17.36 11.15
N LEU A 281 -1.73 16.13 11.18
CA LEU A 281 -0.78 15.66 10.17
C LEU A 281 -1.47 15.50 8.82
N GLY A 282 -2.62 14.84 8.79
CA GLY A 282 -3.42 14.65 7.58
C GLY A 282 -3.80 15.96 6.90
N LEU A 283 -4.31 16.93 7.68
CA LEU A 283 -4.68 18.27 7.20
C LEU A 283 -3.47 19.06 6.70
N ALA A 284 -2.32 18.97 7.38
CA ALA A 284 -1.08 19.59 6.89
C ALA A 284 -0.63 18.99 5.54
N CYS A 285 -0.77 17.68 5.36
CA CYS A 285 -0.45 17.00 4.10
C CYS A 285 -1.34 17.46 2.94
N VAL A 286 -2.64 17.72 3.18
CA VAL A 286 -3.59 18.17 2.15
C VAL A 286 -3.73 19.70 2.03
N ALA A 287 -2.75 20.47 2.49
CA ALA A 287 -2.76 21.93 2.34
C ALA A 287 -2.84 22.32 0.85
N ILE A 288 -3.64 23.35 0.53
CA ILE A 288 -3.81 23.83 -0.86
C ILE A 288 -2.50 24.39 -1.39
N ASP A 289 -1.83 25.24 -0.62
CA ASP A 289 -0.47 25.67 -0.92
C ASP A 289 0.49 24.49 -0.70
N SER A 290 1.24 24.11 -1.74
CA SER A 290 2.17 22.99 -1.69
C SER A 290 3.38 23.25 -0.79
N THR A 291 3.69 24.52 -0.51
CA THR A 291 4.80 24.90 0.36
C THR A 291 4.52 24.68 1.84
N ASP A 292 3.25 24.72 2.25
CA ASP A 292 2.80 24.46 3.62
C ASP A 292 2.79 22.97 3.98
N ARG A 293 2.81 22.09 2.96
CA ARG A 293 2.83 20.64 3.17
C ARG A 293 4.16 20.22 3.80
N PRO A 294 4.19 19.22 4.69
CA PRO A 294 5.46 18.73 5.26
C PRO A 294 6.37 18.11 4.19
N THR A 295 7.61 17.81 4.56
CA THR A 295 8.44 16.88 3.77
C THR A 295 8.07 15.45 4.15
N ALA A 296 8.41 14.47 3.32
CA ALA A 296 8.19 13.07 3.66
C ALA A 296 8.90 12.68 4.98
N ALA A 297 10.09 13.22 5.25
CA ALA A 297 10.82 12.99 6.49
C ALA A 297 10.09 13.60 7.71
N GLU A 298 9.54 14.80 7.57
CA GLU A 298 8.76 15.45 8.63
C GLU A 298 7.45 14.71 8.89
N ALA A 299 6.74 14.30 7.82
CA ALA A 299 5.51 13.53 7.94
C ALA A 299 5.76 12.17 8.63
N LEU A 300 6.86 11.50 8.29
CA LEU A 300 7.28 10.26 8.94
C LEU A 300 7.59 10.48 10.42
N TYR A 301 8.38 11.50 10.76
CA TYR A 301 8.70 11.83 12.15
C TYR A 301 7.43 12.07 12.98
N ARG A 302 6.52 12.90 12.47
CA ARG A 302 5.24 13.17 13.13
C ARG A 302 4.41 11.90 13.31
N LEU A 303 4.33 11.05 12.28
CA LEU A 303 3.60 9.79 12.37
C LEU A 303 4.20 8.83 13.42
N GLN A 304 5.52 8.77 13.53
CA GLN A 304 6.19 7.98 14.57
C GLN A 304 5.87 8.49 15.99
N VAL A 305 5.86 9.81 16.18
CA VAL A 305 5.48 10.43 17.46
C VAL A 305 4.03 10.08 17.81
N ILE A 306 3.12 10.19 16.86
CA ILE A 306 1.69 9.85 17.05
C ILE A 306 1.53 8.38 17.46
N LEU A 307 2.22 7.47 16.77
CA LEU A 307 2.14 6.04 17.04
C LEU A 307 2.69 5.65 18.41
N THR A 308 3.69 6.40 18.90
CA THR A 308 4.33 6.12 20.19
C THR A 308 3.62 6.79 21.37
N GLN A 309 2.97 7.94 21.17
CA GLN A 309 2.42 8.75 22.26
C GLN A 309 0.88 8.73 22.35
N ASP A 310 0.19 8.76 21.21
CA ASP A 310 -1.27 8.99 21.18
C ASP A 310 -2.09 7.73 20.92
N LEU A 311 -1.46 6.73 20.30
CA LEU A 311 -2.03 5.39 20.13
C LEU A 311 -1.46 4.38 21.16
N GLY A 312 -0.63 4.86 22.09
CA GLY A 312 0.08 4.12 23.14
C GLY A 312 -0.81 3.39 24.13
#